data_AF-A0A8H7K7C1-F1
#
_entry.id   AF-A0A8H7K7C1-F1
#
_cell.length_a   1.000
_cell.length_b   1.000
_cell.length_c   1.000
_cell.angle_alpha   90.00
_cell.angle_beta   90.00
_cell.angle_gamma   90.00
#
_symmetry.space_group_name_H-M   'P 1'
#
loop_
_entity.id
_entity.type
_entity.pdbx_description
1 polymer ?
#
loop_
_entity_poly.entity_id
_entity_poly.type
_entity_poly.pdbx_seq_one_letter_code
_entity_poly.pdbx_strand_id
1 'polypeptide(L)'
;MAASCDCYLIDGAFPTYYKSHGFWDFRSLSQYAGVPPVLDSIDANKNADFSSSYFNWESEFAQFWGPQNWDNGAQDFVNVNSYNNLYIEKSDGSTFMTMRTARLPKFQTSAEFESMNLFDHASIRMYSRTIGSPGACTAVFTYREANSLKDVQESDIEILTSDPKTSIQYTNQPSYLEDGTIIDGASNNISVSVPWSEWSTQRLDWTPGRTTWYINGGQTYTQTFQAPKDPSKVNFNAWSDGGDWTGKMPEGGVAYQQIQWIEMLYNNADKASCSSVCSIDTDGAKPGSPVNV
;
A
#
# COMPACT_ATOMS: atom_id res chain seq x y z
N MET A 1 -0.70 -30.56 -16.55
CA MET A 1 0.14 -29.39 -16.21
C MET A 1 -0.62 -28.19 -16.70
N ALA A 2 -1.01 -27.27 -15.83
CA ALA A 2 -1.50 -25.96 -16.29
C ALA A 2 -0.35 -25.30 -17.08
N ALA A 3 -0.66 -24.64 -18.19
CA ALA A 3 0.35 -23.96 -18.97
C ALA A 3 0.74 -22.68 -18.20
N SER A 4 2.00 -22.62 -17.75
CA SER A 4 2.55 -21.42 -17.11
C SER A 4 2.50 -20.26 -18.10
N CYS A 5 1.89 -19.16 -17.71
CA CYS A 5 1.84 -17.95 -18.54
C CYS A 5 3.18 -17.23 -18.56
N ASP A 6 3.53 -16.64 -19.70
CA ASP A 6 4.73 -15.81 -19.88
C ASP A 6 4.42 -14.31 -19.77
N CYS A 7 3.14 -13.94 -19.90
CA CYS A 7 2.64 -12.60 -19.64
C CYS A 7 1.31 -12.62 -18.89
N TYR A 8 1.05 -11.53 -18.19
CA TYR A 8 -0.18 -11.28 -17.46
C TYR A 8 -0.85 -10.02 -17.97
N LEU A 9 -2.17 -10.06 -18.12
CA LEU A 9 -2.98 -8.99 -18.68
C LEU A 9 -3.95 -8.45 -17.64
N ILE A 10 -4.03 -7.12 -17.55
CA ILE A 10 -5.10 -6.44 -16.83
C ILE A 10 -6.29 -6.13 -17.73
N ASP A 11 -7.48 -6.13 -17.15
CA ASP A 11 -8.69 -5.61 -17.80
C ASP A 11 -8.78 -4.07 -17.77
N GLY A 12 -9.96 -3.55 -18.08
CA GLY A 12 -10.27 -2.12 -18.02
C GLY A 12 -10.09 -1.40 -19.34
N ALA A 13 -10.19 -0.07 -19.30
CA ALA A 13 -10.12 0.76 -20.50
C ALA A 13 -8.71 0.81 -21.13
N PHE A 14 -7.67 0.43 -20.39
CA PHE A 14 -6.26 0.50 -20.79
C PHE A 14 -5.54 -0.83 -20.52
N PRO A 15 -5.91 -1.91 -21.22
CA PRO A 15 -5.32 -3.23 -21.01
C PRO A 15 -3.80 -3.17 -21.24
N THR A 16 -3.04 -3.65 -20.26
CA THR A 16 -1.57 -3.61 -20.23
C THR A 16 -1.01 -4.99 -19.90
N TYR A 17 0.09 -5.35 -20.56
CA TYR A 17 0.76 -6.63 -20.39
C TYR A 17 1.94 -6.47 -19.43
N TYR A 18 2.09 -7.42 -18.51
CA TYR A 18 3.15 -7.48 -17.52
C TYR A 18 3.89 -8.81 -17.60
N LYS A 19 5.18 -8.80 -17.25
CA LYS A 19 6.06 -9.99 -17.31
C LYS A 19 5.88 -10.91 -16.11
N SER A 20 5.34 -10.40 -15.01
CA SER A 20 5.37 -11.12 -13.73
C SER A 20 4.11 -10.87 -12.92
N HIS A 21 3.78 -11.86 -12.09
CA HIS A 21 2.66 -11.88 -11.16
C HIS A 21 3.17 -12.26 -9.77
N GLY A 22 2.66 -11.59 -8.75
CA GLY A 22 2.90 -11.92 -7.34
C GLY A 22 1.57 -11.91 -6.59
N PHE A 23 1.40 -12.88 -5.68
CA PHE A 23 0.22 -13.01 -4.83
C PHE A 23 0.66 -13.33 -3.41
N TRP A 24 0.27 -12.49 -2.45
CA TRP A 24 0.54 -12.68 -1.02
C TRP A 24 -0.79 -12.84 -0.30
N ASP A 25 -1.02 -14.03 0.25
CA ASP A 25 -2.28 -14.38 0.92
C ASP A 25 -2.09 -14.44 2.43
N PHE A 26 -2.76 -13.54 3.15
CA PHE A 26 -2.69 -13.48 4.60
C PHE A 26 -3.86 -14.19 5.27
N ARG A 27 -4.74 -14.89 4.54
CA ARG A 27 -5.97 -15.51 5.08
C ARG A 27 -5.75 -16.85 5.77
N SER A 28 -4.58 -17.49 5.58
CA SER A 28 -4.26 -18.82 6.10
C SER A 28 -2.94 -18.86 6.88
N LEU A 29 -2.71 -17.87 7.75
CA LEU A 29 -1.46 -17.66 8.50
C LEU A 29 -1.65 -17.79 10.02
N SER A 30 -2.58 -18.66 10.44
CA SER A 30 -2.94 -18.83 11.86
C SER A 30 -1.77 -19.20 12.79
N GLN A 31 -0.72 -19.81 12.26
CA GLN A 31 0.53 -20.16 12.94
C GLN A 31 1.41 -18.95 13.26
N TYR A 32 1.25 -17.84 12.54
CA TYR A 32 1.97 -16.58 12.76
C TYR A 32 1.13 -15.54 13.49
N ALA A 33 -0.14 -15.85 13.75
CA ALA A 33 -1.08 -14.88 14.28
C ALA A 33 -0.86 -14.58 15.77
N GLY A 34 -0.74 -13.29 16.08
CA GLY A 34 -0.55 -12.76 17.42
C GLY A 34 -0.53 -11.24 17.37
N VAL A 35 -1.31 -10.59 18.25
CA VAL A 35 -1.33 -9.14 18.38
C VAL A 35 -0.24 -8.73 19.36
N PRO A 36 0.89 -8.13 18.90
CA PRO A 36 1.92 -7.67 19.82
C PRO A 36 1.41 -6.45 20.60
N PRO A 37 1.82 -6.29 21.88
CA PRO A 37 1.49 -5.10 22.65
C PRO A 37 2.08 -3.84 21.99
N VAL A 38 1.43 -2.68 22.18
CA VAL A 38 2.02 -1.40 21.81
C VAL A 38 3.22 -1.14 22.73
N LEU A 39 4.38 -0.81 22.15
CA LEU A 39 5.59 -0.50 22.89
C LEU A 39 5.56 0.98 23.32
N ASP A 40 5.82 1.23 24.61
CA ASP A 40 5.54 2.51 25.27
C ASP A 40 6.67 3.54 25.20
N SER A 41 7.81 3.18 24.62
CA SER A 41 8.98 4.05 24.48
C SER A 41 9.54 4.05 23.07
N ILE A 42 10.16 5.17 22.70
CA ILE A 42 10.86 5.34 21.42
C ILE A 42 11.93 4.26 21.26
N ASP A 43 12.76 4.06 22.29
CA ASP A 43 13.86 3.08 22.25
C ASP A 43 13.36 1.65 22.07
N ALA A 44 12.26 1.27 22.73
CA ALA A 44 11.66 -0.06 22.53
C ALA A 44 11.16 -0.25 21.10
N ASN A 45 10.60 0.79 20.46
CA ASN A 45 10.15 0.71 19.07
C ASN A 45 11.33 0.64 18.08
N LYS A 46 12.38 1.45 18.29
CA LYS A 46 13.60 1.40 17.46
C LYS A 46 14.28 0.04 17.50
N ASN A 47 14.28 -0.59 18.68
CA ASN A 47 14.90 -1.91 18.89
C ASN A 47 13.89 -3.07 18.84
N ALA A 48 12.69 -2.84 18.33
CA ALA A 48 11.67 -3.88 18.25
C ALA A 48 12.09 -4.98 17.27
N ASP A 49 11.88 -6.23 17.67
CA ASP A 49 12.00 -7.38 16.78
C ASP A 49 10.72 -7.55 15.94
N PHE A 50 10.78 -8.40 14.92
CA PHE A 50 9.62 -8.79 14.12
C PHE A 50 8.53 -9.40 14.99
N SER A 51 7.26 -9.10 14.71
CA SER A 51 6.14 -9.65 15.47
C SER A 51 5.99 -11.18 15.30
N SER A 52 6.53 -11.75 14.22
CA SER A 52 6.55 -13.18 13.92
C SER A 52 7.62 -13.49 12.85
N SER A 53 7.97 -14.76 12.71
CA SER A 53 8.90 -15.21 11.66
C SER A 53 8.36 -15.03 10.24
N TYR A 54 7.09 -14.69 10.04
CA TYR A 54 6.56 -14.40 8.71
C TYR A 54 7.15 -13.11 8.12
N PHE A 55 7.53 -12.15 8.97
CA PHE A 55 8.07 -10.86 8.54
C PHE A 55 9.59 -10.74 8.65
N ASN A 56 10.28 -11.77 9.17
CA ASN A 56 11.72 -11.69 9.32
C ASN A 56 12.43 -11.74 7.96
N TRP A 57 13.71 -11.34 7.92
CA TRP A 57 14.50 -11.29 6.69
C TRP A 57 14.77 -12.64 6.00
N GLU A 58 14.45 -13.76 6.66
CA GLU A 58 14.62 -15.11 6.10
C GLU A 58 13.33 -15.65 5.46
N SER A 59 12.21 -14.93 5.57
CA SER A 59 10.90 -15.39 5.11
C SER A 59 10.70 -15.22 3.60
N GLU A 60 9.72 -15.95 3.04
CA GLU A 60 9.28 -15.74 1.65
C GLU A 60 8.72 -14.33 1.42
N PHE A 61 8.09 -13.73 2.43
CA PHE A 61 7.63 -12.35 2.37
C PHE A 61 8.81 -11.40 2.13
N ALA A 62 9.92 -11.58 2.86
CA ALA A 62 11.13 -10.78 2.77
C ALA A 62 11.91 -10.92 1.45
N GLN A 63 11.61 -11.93 0.63
CA GLN A 63 12.17 -12.04 -0.72
C GLN A 63 11.64 -10.95 -1.66
N PHE A 64 10.47 -10.39 -1.37
CA PHE A 64 9.82 -9.36 -2.18
C PHE A 64 9.62 -8.04 -1.44
N TRP A 65 9.19 -8.11 -0.18
CA TRP A 65 8.81 -6.97 0.65
C TRP A 65 9.78 -6.82 1.82
N GLY A 66 10.43 -5.68 1.96
CA GLY A 66 11.24 -5.33 3.12
C GLY A 66 10.43 -4.55 4.16
N PRO A 67 10.13 -5.12 5.34
CA PRO A 67 9.63 -4.33 6.46
C PRO A 67 10.64 -3.25 6.83
N GLN A 68 10.14 -2.09 7.22
CA GLN A 68 10.97 -0.92 7.53
C GLN A 68 11.00 -0.64 9.04
N ASN A 69 12.13 -0.09 9.50
CA ASN A 69 12.33 0.40 10.86
C ASN A 69 13.22 1.64 10.80
N TRP A 70 12.69 2.76 11.22
CA TRP A 70 13.35 4.06 11.18
C TRP A 70 12.61 5.04 12.09
N ASP A 71 13.21 6.19 12.37
CA ASP A 71 12.52 7.34 12.94
C ASP A 71 12.76 8.60 12.11
N ASN A 72 11.82 9.53 12.16
CA ASN A 72 11.89 10.74 11.35
C ASN A 72 12.90 11.78 11.85
N GLY A 73 13.61 11.52 12.96
CA GLY A 73 14.58 12.45 13.56
C GLY A 73 14.00 13.76 14.11
N ALA A 74 12.68 13.94 14.03
CA ALA A 74 11.99 15.15 14.47
C ALA A 74 12.02 15.28 16.00
N GLN A 75 11.96 16.51 16.51
CA GLN A 75 11.92 16.77 17.95
C GLN A 75 10.49 16.99 18.47
N ASP A 76 9.62 17.61 17.65
CA ASP A 76 8.29 18.03 18.08
C ASP A 76 7.21 16.95 17.86
N PHE A 77 7.21 16.32 16.67
CA PHE A 77 6.36 15.18 16.36
C PHE A 77 7.21 13.99 15.94
N VAL A 78 7.73 13.28 16.95
CA VAL A 78 8.50 12.06 16.74
C VAL A 78 7.58 10.99 16.14
N ASN A 79 7.97 10.44 14.99
CA ASN A 79 7.36 9.26 14.40
C ASN A 79 8.39 8.14 14.34
N VAL A 80 8.04 6.96 14.84
CA VAL A 80 8.90 5.77 14.86
C VAL A 80 8.21 4.66 14.10
N ASN A 81 8.73 4.34 12.94
CA ASN A 81 8.32 3.17 12.18
C ASN A 81 8.96 1.92 12.80
N SER A 82 8.14 0.91 13.09
CA SER A 82 8.54 -0.23 13.93
C SER A 82 8.01 -1.54 13.38
N TYR A 83 8.88 -2.56 13.37
CA TYR A 83 8.52 -3.93 13.03
C TYR A 83 7.39 -4.49 13.89
N ASN A 84 7.24 -4.00 15.13
CA ASN A 84 6.18 -4.41 16.05
C ASN A 84 4.77 -4.00 15.57
N ASN A 85 4.67 -3.12 14.58
CA ASN A 85 3.39 -2.65 14.05
C ASN A 85 2.97 -3.35 12.77
N LEU A 86 3.73 -4.35 12.31
CA LEU A 86 3.35 -5.23 11.21
C LEU A 86 3.13 -6.64 11.80
N TYR A 87 1.89 -7.13 11.81
CA TYR A 87 1.55 -8.40 12.45
C TYR A 87 0.36 -9.13 11.79
N ILE A 88 0.18 -10.41 12.10
CA ILE A 88 -0.96 -11.21 11.64
C ILE A 88 -2.01 -11.29 12.75
N GLU A 89 -3.27 -11.00 12.42
CA GLU A 89 -4.43 -11.14 13.31
C GLU A 89 -5.33 -12.29 12.88
N LYS A 90 -6.07 -12.85 13.84
CA LYS A 90 -7.13 -13.84 13.58
C LYS A 90 -8.48 -13.15 13.45
N SER A 91 -9.30 -13.64 12.53
CA SER A 91 -10.72 -13.30 12.41
C SER A 91 -11.49 -14.53 11.95
N ASP A 92 -12.41 -15.02 12.78
CA ASP A 92 -13.37 -16.10 12.53
C ASP A 92 -12.96 -17.10 11.43
N GLY A 93 -12.04 -18.01 11.78
CA GLY A 93 -11.59 -19.09 10.90
C GLY A 93 -10.61 -18.68 9.80
N SER A 94 -10.20 -17.41 9.76
CA SER A 94 -9.25 -16.83 8.81
C SER A 94 -8.23 -15.93 9.54
N THR A 95 -7.29 -15.36 8.79
CA THR A 95 -6.34 -14.34 9.25
C THR A 95 -6.27 -13.14 8.31
N PHE A 96 -5.57 -12.08 8.73
CA PHE A 96 -5.16 -10.97 7.86
C PHE A 96 -3.90 -10.32 8.42
N MET A 97 -3.19 -9.59 7.57
CA MET A 97 -2.08 -8.72 7.98
C MET A 97 -2.63 -7.38 8.47
N THR A 98 -2.04 -6.86 9.54
CA THR A 98 -2.33 -5.54 10.10
C THR A 98 -1.08 -4.69 10.13
N MET A 99 -1.23 -3.45 9.65
CA MET A 99 -0.29 -2.37 9.85
C MET A 99 -0.91 -1.39 10.86
N ARG A 100 -0.21 -1.11 11.96
CA ARG A 100 -0.72 -0.27 13.06
C ARG A 100 0.01 1.05 13.17
N THR A 101 -0.75 2.11 13.43
CA THR A 101 -0.21 3.40 13.89
C THR A 101 -0.89 3.78 15.20
N ALA A 102 -0.10 4.06 16.24
CA ALA A 102 -0.60 4.34 17.58
C ALA A 102 -0.02 5.64 18.12
N ARG A 103 -0.88 6.47 18.73
CA ARG A 103 -0.47 7.71 19.38
C ARG A 103 -0.14 7.46 20.85
N LEU A 104 1.11 7.72 21.20
CA LEU A 104 1.58 7.74 22.59
C LEU A 104 1.80 9.19 23.06
N PRO A 105 1.99 9.43 24.38
CA PRO A 105 2.10 10.80 24.91
C PRO A 105 3.19 11.65 24.25
N LYS A 106 4.27 11.04 23.75
CA LYS A 106 5.44 11.76 23.19
C LYS A 106 5.70 11.51 21.71
N PHE A 107 5.12 10.47 21.13
CA PHE A 107 5.47 10.03 19.78
C PHE A 107 4.32 9.27 19.14
N GLN A 108 4.38 9.17 17.82
CA GLN A 108 3.54 8.29 17.02
C GLN A 108 4.36 7.05 16.64
N THR A 109 3.74 5.88 16.66
CA THR A 109 4.31 4.71 15.99
C THR A 109 3.73 4.61 14.59
N SER A 110 4.50 4.09 13.63
CA SER A 110 4.03 3.78 12.28
C SER A 110 4.43 2.36 11.89
N ALA A 111 3.91 1.93 10.74
CA ALA A 111 4.28 0.71 10.05
C ALA A 111 4.52 1.02 8.58
N GLU A 112 5.55 0.44 7.99
CA GLU A 112 5.83 0.52 6.56
C GLU A 112 6.54 -0.75 6.09
N PHE A 113 6.23 -1.17 4.88
CA PHE A 113 7.03 -2.12 4.12
C PHE A 113 7.05 -1.71 2.65
N GLU A 114 8.14 -2.04 1.99
CA GLU A 114 8.42 -1.61 0.62
C GLU A 114 8.93 -2.77 -0.23
N SER A 115 8.77 -2.69 -1.54
CA SER A 115 9.34 -3.69 -2.43
C SER A 115 10.87 -3.58 -2.43
N MET A 116 11.53 -4.74 -2.41
CA MET A 116 12.99 -4.82 -2.45
C MET A 116 13.58 -4.37 -3.81
N ASN A 117 12.76 -4.38 -4.86
CA ASN A 117 13.15 -4.01 -6.21
C ASN A 117 12.29 -2.86 -6.75
N LEU A 118 12.82 -2.18 -7.77
CA LEU A 118 12.09 -1.23 -8.61
C LEU A 118 11.36 -1.98 -9.72
N PHE A 119 10.16 -1.51 -10.08
CA PHE A 119 9.37 -2.08 -11.18
C PHE A 119 9.13 -1.05 -12.26
N ASP A 120 9.29 -1.47 -13.52
CA ASP A 120 8.86 -0.70 -14.68
C ASP A 120 7.34 -0.87 -14.85
N HIS A 121 6.59 -0.04 -14.12
CA HIS A 121 5.13 -0.07 -14.05
C HIS A 121 4.54 -1.28 -13.32
N ALA A 122 3.35 -1.10 -12.76
CA ALA A 122 2.66 -2.13 -11.98
C ALA A 122 1.14 -1.91 -11.91
N SER A 123 0.41 -3.01 -11.80
CA SER A 123 -0.98 -3.05 -11.36
C SER A 123 -1.02 -3.67 -9.96
N ILE A 124 -1.35 -2.86 -8.96
CA ILE A 124 -1.27 -3.18 -7.53
C ILE A 124 -2.69 -3.31 -6.99
N ARG A 125 -3.03 -4.46 -6.40
CA ARG A 125 -4.34 -4.74 -5.79
C ARG A 125 -4.16 -5.11 -4.32
N MET A 126 -5.07 -4.66 -3.47
CA MET A 126 -5.20 -5.16 -2.11
C MET A 126 -6.66 -5.31 -1.71
N TYR A 127 -7.03 -6.41 -1.05
CA TYR A 127 -8.31 -6.50 -0.34
C TYR A 127 -8.11 -6.07 1.09
N SER A 128 -8.62 -4.89 1.38
CA SER A 128 -8.23 -4.15 2.57
C SER A 128 -9.35 -3.31 3.16
N ARG A 129 -9.10 -2.83 4.37
CA ARG A 129 -9.90 -1.79 5.04
C ARG A 129 -9.01 -0.97 5.97
N THR A 130 -9.40 0.28 6.18
CA THR A 130 -8.81 1.18 7.17
C THR A 130 -9.76 1.34 8.35
N ILE A 131 -9.28 1.26 9.59
CA ILE A 131 -10.13 1.45 10.78
C ILE A 131 -9.36 2.17 11.89
N GLY A 132 -10.10 2.71 12.87
CA GLY A 132 -9.54 3.25 14.11
C GLY A 132 -9.80 4.74 14.32
N SER A 133 -8.97 5.35 15.15
CA SER A 133 -9.08 6.76 15.54
C SER A 133 -8.75 7.72 14.38
N PRO A 134 -9.38 8.90 14.32
CA PRO A 134 -8.97 9.94 13.37
C PRO A 134 -7.56 10.46 13.68
N GLY A 135 -6.88 11.01 12.68
CA GLY A 135 -5.54 11.58 12.83
C GLY A 135 -4.41 10.70 12.26
N ALA A 136 -4.71 9.84 11.28
CA ALA A 136 -3.76 8.96 10.61
C ALA A 136 -4.08 8.84 9.11
N CYS A 137 -3.04 8.51 8.34
CA CYS A 137 -3.13 8.10 6.94
C CYS A 137 -2.73 6.63 6.80
N THR A 138 -3.44 5.89 5.95
CA THR A 138 -2.97 4.62 5.43
C THR A 138 -2.84 4.71 3.92
N ALA A 139 -1.76 4.16 3.38
CA ALA A 139 -1.47 4.30 1.96
C ALA A 139 -0.92 3.03 1.31
N VAL A 140 -1.17 2.94 0.00
CA VAL A 140 -0.38 2.13 -0.94
C VAL A 140 0.05 3.05 -2.07
N PHE A 141 1.33 3.00 -2.42
CA PHE A 141 1.89 3.95 -3.36
C PHE A 141 3.10 3.42 -4.11
N THR A 142 3.33 3.96 -5.30
CA THR A 142 4.61 3.81 -6.02
C THR A 142 5.53 4.94 -5.60
N TYR A 143 6.82 4.71 -5.41
CA TYR A 143 7.75 5.77 -5.02
C TYR A 143 9.10 5.66 -5.72
N ARG A 144 9.56 6.81 -6.23
CA ARG A 144 10.92 7.02 -6.69
C ARG A 144 11.47 8.31 -6.11
N GLU A 145 12.46 8.14 -5.23
CA GLU A 145 13.24 9.24 -4.67
C GLU A 145 13.99 10.01 -5.76
N ALA A 146 14.14 11.31 -5.54
CA ALA A 146 14.98 12.21 -6.32
C ALA A 146 15.59 13.29 -5.41
N ASN A 147 16.65 13.95 -5.89
CA ASN A 147 17.35 15.00 -5.12
C ASN A 147 16.52 16.28 -4.92
N SER A 148 15.46 16.48 -5.69
CA SER A 148 14.58 17.64 -5.57
C SER A 148 13.12 17.23 -5.71
N LEU A 149 12.22 17.90 -4.99
CA LEU A 149 10.81 17.52 -4.91
C LEU A 149 10.14 17.47 -6.29
N LYS A 150 10.50 18.40 -7.18
CA LYS A 150 9.97 18.46 -8.55
C LYS A 150 10.27 17.21 -9.41
N ASP A 151 11.28 16.43 -9.04
CA ASP A 151 11.75 15.26 -9.78
C ASP A 151 11.31 13.94 -9.11
N VAL A 152 10.65 14.02 -7.95
CA VAL A 152 10.02 12.86 -7.30
C VAL A 152 8.92 12.33 -8.21
N GLN A 153 8.81 11.01 -8.28
CA GLN A 153 7.72 10.35 -8.98
C GLN A 153 7.03 9.38 -8.04
N GLU A 154 5.73 9.58 -7.85
CA GLU A 154 4.93 8.78 -6.95
C GLU A 154 3.46 8.84 -7.34
N SER A 155 2.72 7.80 -6.96
CA SER A 155 1.30 7.65 -7.27
C SER A 155 0.61 6.87 -6.17
N ASP A 156 -0.50 7.42 -5.68
CA ASP A 156 -0.97 7.17 -4.32
C ASP A 156 -2.42 6.70 -4.28
N ILE A 157 -2.71 5.80 -3.34
CA ILE A 157 -4.02 5.69 -2.69
C ILE A 157 -3.82 6.06 -1.22
N GLU A 158 -4.43 7.16 -0.78
CA GLU A 158 -4.31 7.67 0.59
C GLU A 158 -5.69 7.76 1.25
N ILE A 159 -5.81 7.14 2.42
CA ILE A 159 -7.02 7.15 3.24
C ILE A 159 -6.73 7.88 4.54
N LEU A 160 -7.33 9.05 4.70
CA LEU A 160 -7.30 9.80 5.94
C LEU A 160 -8.41 9.34 6.87
N THR A 161 -8.04 8.86 8.05
CA THR A 161 -8.99 8.37 9.07
C THR A 161 -9.87 9.46 9.67
N SER A 162 -9.51 10.73 9.47
CA SER A 162 -10.33 11.90 9.82
C SER A 162 -11.39 12.25 8.79
N ASP A 163 -11.21 11.81 7.54
CA ASP A 163 -12.09 12.18 6.44
C ASP A 163 -13.40 11.38 6.47
N PRO A 164 -14.44 11.83 5.74
CA PRO A 164 -15.61 11.01 5.51
C PRO A 164 -15.20 9.63 5.03
N LYS A 165 -15.87 8.58 5.53
CA LYS A 165 -15.55 7.20 5.20
C LYS A 165 -15.65 6.86 3.71
N THR A 166 -16.27 7.73 2.93
CA THR A 166 -16.46 7.62 1.48
C THR A 166 -15.51 8.53 0.70
N SER A 167 -14.47 9.09 1.33
CA SER A 167 -13.46 9.94 0.68
C SER A 167 -12.13 9.20 0.65
N ILE A 168 -11.51 9.13 -0.52
CA ILE A 168 -10.14 8.63 -0.72
C ILE A 168 -9.37 9.65 -1.55
N GLN A 169 -8.14 9.95 -1.17
CA GLN A 169 -7.27 10.83 -1.94
C GLN A 169 -6.41 10.01 -2.89
N TYR A 170 -6.40 10.40 -4.16
CA TYR A 170 -5.49 9.88 -5.18
C TYR A 170 -4.57 10.98 -5.64
N THR A 171 -3.28 10.71 -5.66
CA THR A 171 -2.27 11.71 -6.00
C THR A 171 -1.29 11.13 -7.02
N ASN A 172 -0.82 11.97 -7.94
CA ASN A 172 0.43 11.76 -8.65
C ASN A 172 1.40 12.88 -8.23
N GLN A 173 2.42 12.53 -7.46
CA GLN A 173 3.36 13.49 -6.88
C GLN A 173 4.31 14.07 -7.94
N PRO A 174 4.89 15.25 -7.69
CA PRO A 174 4.70 16.09 -6.50
C PRO A 174 3.39 16.89 -6.50
N SER A 175 2.69 16.98 -5.36
CA SER A 175 1.48 17.79 -5.23
C SER A 175 1.72 19.22 -4.73
N TYR A 176 2.97 19.55 -4.41
CA TYR A 176 3.41 20.87 -4.00
C TYR A 176 4.86 21.12 -4.42
N LEU A 177 5.26 22.39 -4.44
CA LEU A 177 6.64 22.83 -4.67
C LEU A 177 7.39 23.00 -3.34
N GLU A 178 8.72 23.14 -3.42
CA GLU A 178 9.60 23.34 -2.25
C GLU A 178 9.19 24.53 -1.36
N ASP A 179 8.52 25.53 -1.91
CA ASP A 179 8.01 26.70 -1.19
C ASP A 179 6.62 26.52 -0.58
N GLY A 180 6.04 25.31 -0.70
CA GLY A 180 4.71 24.95 -0.24
C GLY A 180 3.58 25.30 -1.21
N THR A 181 3.88 25.85 -2.39
CA THR A 181 2.85 26.13 -3.41
C THR A 181 2.23 24.83 -3.91
N ILE A 182 0.90 24.71 -3.80
CA ILE A 182 0.15 23.55 -4.26
C ILE A 182 0.13 23.48 -5.79
N ILE A 183 0.26 22.27 -6.33
CA ILE A 183 0.17 21.98 -7.76
C ILE A 183 -1.25 21.49 -8.06
N ASP A 184 -2.06 22.36 -8.65
CA ASP A 184 -3.43 22.06 -9.03
C ASP A 184 -3.52 20.82 -9.94
N GLY A 185 -4.41 19.90 -9.58
CA GLY A 185 -4.66 18.67 -10.34
C GLY A 185 -3.73 17.51 -10.00
N ALA A 186 -2.70 17.69 -9.16
CA ALA A 186 -1.87 16.56 -8.71
C ALA A 186 -2.63 15.62 -7.77
N SER A 187 -3.39 16.18 -6.81
CA SER A 187 -4.19 15.43 -5.82
C SER A 187 -5.69 15.59 -6.07
N ASN A 188 -6.44 14.49 -5.93
CA ASN A 188 -7.88 14.44 -6.16
C ASN A 188 -8.58 13.66 -5.05
N ASN A 189 -9.54 14.29 -4.38
CA ASN A 189 -10.42 13.63 -3.42
C ASN A 189 -11.61 13.01 -4.13
N ILE A 190 -11.70 11.69 -4.09
CA ILE A 190 -12.73 10.92 -4.80
C ILE A 190 -13.77 10.40 -3.82
N SER A 191 -15.04 10.64 -4.15
CA SER A 191 -16.15 10.02 -3.44
C SER A 191 -16.35 8.59 -3.93
N VAL A 192 -16.32 7.64 -3.01
CA VAL A 192 -16.42 6.20 -3.30
C VAL A 192 -17.71 5.61 -2.72
N SER A 193 -18.21 4.53 -3.35
CA SER A 193 -19.49 3.91 -2.98
C SER A 193 -19.40 2.96 -1.78
N VAL A 194 -18.20 2.43 -1.50
CA VAL A 194 -17.94 1.54 -0.38
C VAL A 194 -17.10 2.30 0.65
N PRO A 195 -17.54 2.40 1.91
CA PRO A 195 -16.75 3.03 2.96
C PRO A 195 -15.36 2.37 3.07
N TRP A 196 -14.28 3.14 3.17
CA TRP A 196 -12.93 2.59 3.32
C TRP A 196 -12.76 1.75 4.60
N SER A 197 -13.69 1.86 5.56
CA SER A 197 -13.73 1.01 6.75
C SER A 197 -14.34 -0.37 6.55
N GLU A 198 -14.87 -0.65 5.36
CA GLU A 198 -15.37 -1.94 4.94
C GLU A 198 -14.36 -2.62 4.01
N TRP A 199 -14.35 -3.95 4.02
CA TRP A 199 -13.44 -4.71 3.17
C TRP A 199 -13.78 -4.50 1.69
N SER A 200 -12.81 -4.02 0.93
CA SER A 200 -12.94 -3.76 -0.51
C SER A 200 -11.62 -4.03 -1.24
N THR A 201 -11.71 -4.35 -2.53
CA THR A 201 -10.54 -4.45 -3.40
C THR A 201 -10.19 -3.06 -3.90
N GLN A 202 -9.09 -2.52 -3.42
CA GLN A 202 -8.46 -1.31 -3.94
C GLN A 202 -7.47 -1.71 -5.04
N ARG A 203 -7.44 -0.97 -6.15
CA ARG A 203 -6.49 -1.22 -7.24
C ARG A 203 -5.94 0.08 -7.82
N LEU A 204 -4.63 0.13 -8.00
CA LEU A 204 -3.88 1.17 -8.70
C LEU A 204 -3.19 0.54 -9.90
N ASP A 205 -3.57 0.98 -11.10
CA ASP A 205 -2.90 0.64 -12.35
C ASP A 205 -1.99 1.77 -12.77
N TRP A 206 -0.69 1.61 -12.51
CA TRP A 206 0.35 2.48 -13.03
C TRP A 206 0.80 1.91 -14.37
N THR A 207 0.48 2.63 -15.44
CA THR A 207 0.77 2.25 -16.84
C THR A 207 1.49 3.41 -17.55
N PRO A 208 2.13 3.18 -18.71
CA PRO A 208 2.86 4.24 -19.39
C PRO A 208 2.03 5.52 -19.62
N GLY A 209 2.43 6.59 -18.94
CA GLY A 209 1.82 7.91 -19.02
C GLY A 209 0.52 8.08 -18.23
N ARG A 210 0.21 7.17 -17.29
CA ARG A 210 -1.06 7.21 -16.54
C ARG A 210 -1.05 6.42 -15.23
N THR A 211 -1.89 6.90 -14.31
CA THR A 211 -2.44 6.06 -13.24
C THR A 211 -3.97 5.99 -13.32
N THR A 212 -4.53 4.80 -13.12
CA THR A 212 -5.98 4.57 -13.02
C THR A 212 -6.31 3.82 -11.73
N TRP A 213 -7.33 4.27 -11.01
CA TRP A 213 -7.71 3.72 -9.72
C TRP A 213 -9.09 3.06 -9.76
N TYR A 214 -9.25 1.97 -9.02
CA TYR A 214 -10.49 1.19 -8.98
C TYR A 214 -10.84 0.76 -7.55
N ILE A 215 -12.14 0.59 -7.32
CA ILE A 215 -12.70 -0.06 -6.13
C ILE A 215 -13.66 -1.16 -6.57
N ASN A 216 -13.42 -2.38 -6.09
CA ASN A 216 -14.21 -3.57 -6.44
C ASN A 216 -14.39 -3.74 -7.96
N GLY A 217 -13.33 -3.46 -8.73
CA GLY A 217 -13.31 -3.54 -10.20
C GLY A 217 -13.97 -2.34 -10.91
N GLY A 218 -14.66 -1.46 -10.20
CA GLY A 218 -15.22 -0.22 -10.75
C GLY A 218 -14.15 0.88 -10.83
N GLN A 219 -13.91 1.41 -12.04
CA GLN A 219 -12.99 2.54 -12.21
C GLN A 219 -13.53 3.77 -11.46
N THR A 220 -12.70 4.37 -10.62
CA THR A 220 -13.05 5.53 -9.81
C THR A 220 -12.44 6.82 -10.35
N TYR A 221 -11.18 6.78 -10.79
CA TYR A 221 -10.49 7.94 -11.34
C TYR A 221 -9.37 7.55 -12.32
N THR A 222 -8.95 8.48 -13.16
CA THR A 222 -7.81 8.32 -14.07
C THR A 222 -7.07 9.65 -14.18
N GLN A 223 -5.75 9.60 -14.07
CA GLN A 223 -4.89 10.78 -14.17
C GLN A 223 -3.70 10.52 -15.09
N THR A 224 -3.44 11.47 -15.99
CA THR A 224 -2.21 11.50 -16.82
C THR A 224 -1.24 12.59 -16.37
N PHE A 225 -1.73 13.61 -15.65
CA PHE A 225 -0.89 14.64 -15.09
C PHE A 225 0.09 14.03 -14.06
N GLN A 226 1.38 14.29 -14.27
CA GLN A 226 2.49 13.77 -13.45
C GLN A 226 2.50 12.25 -13.21
N ALA A 227 1.89 11.47 -14.10
CA ALA A 227 1.99 10.01 -13.98
C ALA A 227 3.46 9.57 -13.95
N PRO A 228 3.87 8.72 -12.98
CA PRO A 228 5.23 8.21 -12.90
C PRO A 228 5.65 7.53 -14.21
N LYS A 229 6.92 7.67 -14.56
CA LYS A 229 7.51 7.21 -15.82
C LYS A 229 8.65 6.24 -15.60
N ASP A 230 9.42 6.44 -14.53
CA ASP A 230 10.63 5.68 -14.24
C ASP A 230 10.35 4.52 -13.26
N PRO A 231 11.18 3.45 -13.29
CA PRO A 231 11.04 2.36 -12.35
C PRO A 231 11.02 2.82 -10.90
N SER A 232 10.01 2.36 -10.16
CA SER A 232 9.67 2.83 -8.81
C SER A 232 9.45 1.65 -7.87
N LYS A 233 9.68 1.84 -6.57
CA LYS A 233 9.26 0.86 -5.55
C LYS A 233 7.75 0.90 -5.38
N VAL A 234 7.19 -0.16 -4.82
CA VAL A 234 5.83 -0.17 -4.27
C VAL A 234 5.91 -0.20 -2.76
N ASN A 235 5.09 0.58 -2.09
CA ASN A 235 5.16 0.82 -0.66
C ASN A 235 3.76 0.77 -0.05
N PHE A 236 3.71 0.36 1.20
CA PHE A 236 2.52 0.43 2.04
C PHE A 236 2.92 1.04 3.37
N ASN A 237 2.08 1.92 3.92
CA ASN A 237 2.30 2.45 5.26
C ASN A 237 1.00 2.77 6.01
N ALA A 238 1.14 2.87 7.33
CA ALA A 238 0.14 3.42 8.25
C ALA A 238 0.86 4.36 9.22
N TRP A 239 0.52 5.64 9.19
CA TRP A 239 1.31 6.68 9.86
C TRP A 239 0.48 7.93 10.20
N SER A 240 1.10 8.86 10.91
CA SER A 240 0.61 10.22 11.14
C SER A 240 1.83 11.12 11.36
N ASP A 241 1.81 12.33 10.82
CA ASP A 241 2.77 13.40 11.14
C ASP A 241 2.21 14.41 12.16
N GLY A 242 0.94 14.27 12.54
CA GLY A 242 0.23 15.21 13.40
C GLY A 242 0.06 16.61 12.83
N GLY A 243 0.36 16.79 11.55
CA GLY A 243 0.16 18.02 10.80
C GLY A 243 -1.30 18.22 10.42
N ASP A 244 -1.57 19.31 9.70
CA ASP A 244 -2.94 19.68 9.32
C ASP A 244 -3.58 18.67 8.35
N TRP A 245 -2.78 17.99 7.52
CA TRP A 245 -3.28 17.02 6.53
C TRP A 245 -3.66 15.68 7.16
N THR A 246 -2.76 15.01 7.89
CA THR A 246 -3.12 13.75 8.58
C THR A 246 -4.04 13.98 9.77
N GLY A 247 -3.99 15.18 10.36
CA GLY A 247 -4.58 15.50 11.64
C GLY A 247 -3.78 14.93 12.82
N LYS A 248 -3.99 15.47 14.01
CA LYS A 248 -3.36 14.98 15.23
C LYS A 248 -4.23 13.91 15.90
N MET A 249 -3.79 12.66 15.84
CA MET A 249 -4.43 11.57 16.57
C MET A 249 -4.45 11.86 18.09
N PRO A 250 -5.60 11.65 18.78
CA PRO A 250 -5.65 11.75 20.24
C PRO A 250 -4.70 10.76 20.92
N GLU A 251 -4.11 11.13 22.06
CA GLU A 251 -3.28 10.21 22.85
C GLU A 251 -4.07 8.95 23.24
N GLY A 252 -3.44 7.77 23.08
CA GLY A 252 -4.08 6.47 23.23
C GLY A 252 -4.91 6.03 22.02
N GLY A 253 -5.07 6.89 21.01
CA GLY A 253 -5.68 6.56 19.73
C GLY A 253 -4.83 5.56 18.95
N VAL A 254 -5.50 4.74 18.14
CA VAL A 254 -4.86 3.76 17.26
C VAL A 254 -5.64 3.64 15.97
N ALA A 255 -4.94 3.56 14.84
CA ALA A 255 -5.51 3.26 13.53
C ALA A 255 -4.75 2.13 12.84
N TYR A 256 -5.41 1.50 11.87
CA TYR A 256 -4.96 0.27 11.24
C TYR A 256 -5.28 0.23 9.76
N GLN A 257 -4.32 -0.22 8.95
CA GLN A 257 -4.56 -0.80 7.63
C GLN A 257 -4.62 -2.32 7.80
N GLN A 258 -5.74 -2.95 7.47
CA GLN A 258 -5.89 -4.40 7.50
C GLN A 258 -5.99 -4.94 6.08
N ILE A 259 -5.22 -5.98 5.76
CA ILE A 259 -5.06 -6.50 4.40
C ILE A 259 -5.17 -8.02 4.43
N GLN A 260 -6.12 -8.58 3.68
CA GLN A 260 -6.27 -10.04 3.54
C GLN A 260 -5.36 -10.61 2.47
N TRP A 261 -5.14 -9.89 1.37
CA TRP A 261 -4.22 -10.29 0.32
C TRP A 261 -3.73 -9.07 -0.47
N ILE A 262 -2.56 -9.23 -1.07
CA ILE A 262 -1.97 -8.32 -2.06
C ILE A 262 -1.76 -9.11 -3.34
N GLU A 263 -2.12 -8.52 -4.47
CA GLU A 263 -1.89 -9.10 -5.80
C GLU A 263 -1.28 -8.04 -6.70
N MET A 264 -0.17 -8.38 -7.36
CA MET A 264 0.54 -7.45 -8.21
C MET A 264 0.91 -8.06 -9.55
N LEU A 265 0.66 -7.31 -10.62
CA LEU A 265 1.31 -7.52 -11.91
C LEU A 265 2.34 -6.42 -12.11
N TYR A 266 3.55 -6.78 -12.54
CA TYR A 266 4.64 -5.81 -12.58
C TYR A 266 5.63 -6.08 -13.71
N ASN A 267 6.37 -5.03 -14.06
CA ASN A 267 7.25 -4.92 -15.21
C ASN A 267 6.50 -5.06 -16.54
N ASN A 268 6.37 -3.97 -17.28
CA ASN A 268 5.74 -3.96 -18.59
C ASN A 268 6.33 -5.02 -19.54
N ALA A 269 5.45 -5.67 -20.28
CA ALA A 269 5.76 -6.58 -21.36
C ALA A 269 5.27 -6.01 -22.70
N ASP A 270 6.03 -6.24 -23.76
CA ASP A 270 5.52 -6.04 -25.11
C ASP A 270 4.59 -7.21 -25.44
N LYS A 271 3.35 -6.91 -25.87
CA LYS A 271 2.39 -7.91 -26.34
C LYS A 271 2.99 -8.85 -27.39
N ALA A 272 3.86 -8.34 -28.27
CA ALA A 272 4.51 -9.14 -29.31
C ALA A 272 5.47 -10.21 -28.74
N SER A 273 5.91 -10.06 -27.49
CA SER A 273 6.76 -11.03 -26.79
C SER A 273 5.99 -12.10 -26.01
N CYS A 274 4.66 -11.97 -25.91
CA CYS A 274 3.82 -12.85 -25.10
C CYS A 274 3.25 -14.01 -25.93
N SER A 275 3.60 -15.25 -25.57
CA SER A 275 3.12 -16.47 -26.23
C SER A 275 1.93 -17.10 -25.49
N SER A 276 1.85 -16.95 -24.17
CA SER A 276 0.80 -17.49 -23.30
C SER A 276 0.38 -16.45 -22.26
N VAL A 277 -0.76 -15.80 -22.50
CA VAL A 277 -1.25 -14.69 -21.68
C VAL A 277 -2.28 -15.19 -20.67
N CYS A 278 -2.04 -14.93 -19.39
CA CYS A 278 -3.04 -15.09 -18.34
C CYS A 278 -3.71 -13.75 -18.06
N SER A 279 -5.04 -13.72 -18.09
CA SER A 279 -5.79 -12.62 -17.49
C SER A 279 -6.08 -12.95 -16.05
N ILE A 280 -5.81 -12.01 -15.14
CA ILE A 280 -6.19 -12.16 -13.72
C ILE A 280 -7.55 -11.53 -13.42
N ASP A 281 -8.09 -10.75 -14.37
CA ASP A 281 -9.36 -10.05 -14.24
C ASP A 281 -10.48 -10.65 -15.13
N THR A 282 -10.15 -11.57 -16.06
CA THR A 282 -11.12 -12.26 -16.94
C THR A 282 -10.90 -13.77 -16.96
N ASP A 283 -11.84 -14.52 -17.55
CA ASP A 283 -11.80 -15.98 -17.72
C ASP A 283 -11.81 -16.81 -16.43
N GLY A 284 -12.82 -16.60 -15.58
CA GLY A 284 -13.04 -17.43 -14.39
C GLY A 284 -12.04 -17.21 -13.25
N ALA A 285 -11.00 -16.39 -13.47
CA ALA A 285 -10.17 -15.81 -12.42
C ALA A 285 -11.05 -14.96 -11.50
N LYS A 286 -10.91 -15.19 -10.19
CA LYS A 286 -11.56 -14.37 -9.16
C LYS A 286 -10.46 -13.57 -8.48
N PRO A 287 -10.46 -12.23 -8.58
CA PRO A 287 -9.53 -11.39 -7.83
C PRO A 287 -9.44 -11.85 -6.38
N GLY A 288 -8.22 -11.93 -5.84
CA GLY A 288 -8.01 -12.47 -4.50
C GLY A 288 -8.02 -14.00 -4.41
N SER A 289 -7.78 -14.69 -5.51
CA SER A 289 -7.44 -16.12 -5.52
C SER A 289 -6.11 -16.29 -6.24
N PRO A 290 -5.20 -17.15 -5.76
CA PRO A 290 -4.00 -17.46 -6.50
C PRO A 290 -4.39 -17.95 -7.89
N VAL A 291 -3.89 -17.29 -8.93
CA VAL A 291 -3.98 -17.82 -10.28
C VAL A 291 -3.04 -19.03 -10.29
N ASN A 292 -3.60 -20.23 -10.37
CA ASN A 292 -2.81 -21.45 -10.58
C ASN A 292 -2.26 -21.39 -12.00
N VAL A 293 -1.13 -20.71 -12.17
CA VAL A 293 -0.31 -20.71 -13.39
C VAL A 293 0.56 -21.97 -13.43
#